data_AF-A0A956C4P1-F1
#
_entry.id   AF-A0A956C4P1-F1
#
_cell.length_a   1.000
_cell.length_b   1.000
_cell.length_c   1.000
_cell.angle_alpha   90.00
_cell.angle_beta   90.00
_cell.angle_gamma   90.00
#
_symmetry.space_group_name_H-M   'P 1'
#
loop_
_entity.id
_entity.type
_entity.pdbx_description
1 polymer ?
#
loop_
_entity_poly.entity_id
_entity_poly.type
_entity_poly.pdbx_seq_one_letter_code
_entity_poly.pdbx_strand_id
1 'polypeptide(L)'
;TSDVMIAEYEDALPGTGTSLRVKKLFQDGVSIAGDEVCRAIVEDVVFDQILAQLVRAESRGKFLHLFGEGDAGHGSTWRTLRAKLVPYFWLPLARCYWAIAEGFQLPDHSPEKMYLASEVFRAFEIPAVSTQILDEADRFLTSEMDDFPGFMNLFLKFDAALVERTVERVLREPLRRYADILAQFDVDLLVLAGRTAALPCIKNIFVREMPVAPPRIRTMARYRVGEWYPSMWKDQGHIKDPKSTVAAGAAVLHLASKNRLSGFLIDSITEAEERPIYGLYQDVEPHVARANELFREGETSPGFVYTNSMRIGFRNVDSEEMDGSPLFEVRPANKDVETALLEDRVAIQFARGRDGTISVASVKSQKGQFSFDVNDFVLSLRTATFDKYWLDTGVFSVRRA
;
A
#
# COMPACT_ATOMS: atom_id res chain seq x y z
N THR A 1 -3.40 1.85 1.17
CA THR A 1 -2.34 2.85 0.95
C THR A 1 -1.73 3.23 2.30
N SER A 2 -0.56 3.87 2.27
CA SER A 2 -0.04 4.65 3.39
C SER A 2 -0.04 6.10 2.95
N ASP A 3 -0.70 6.96 3.71
CA ASP A 3 -0.97 8.34 3.34
C ASP A 3 -0.31 9.30 4.32
N VAL A 4 0.16 10.44 3.83
CA VAL A 4 0.74 11.53 4.63
C VAL A 4 0.00 12.84 4.33
N MET A 5 -0.27 13.63 5.36
CA MET A 5 -0.86 14.95 5.24
C MET A 5 -0.14 15.90 6.20
N ILE A 6 0.25 17.07 5.71
CA ILE A 6 0.84 18.15 6.50
C ILE A 6 -0.15 19.31 6.46
N ALA A 7 -0.53 19.80 7.63
CA ALA A 7 -1.44 20.91 7.79
C ALA A 7 -0.96 21.87 8.88
N GLU A 8 -1.13 23.16 8.61
CA GLU A 8 -0.91 24.24 9.56
C GLU A 8 -2.24 24.59 10.24
N TYR A 9 -2.16 24.84 11.54
CA TYR A 9 -3.30 25.16 12.40
C TYR A 9 -3.06 26.49 13.10
N GLU A 10 -3.96 27.45 12.91
CA GLU A 10 -3.89 28.77 13.55
C GLU A 10 -5.19 29.03 14.33
N ASP A 11 -5.09 29.48 15.58
CA ASP A 11 -6.25 29.96 16.33
C ASP A 11 -6.54 31.42 15.96
N ALA A 12 -7.71 31.65 15.38
CA ALA A 12 -8.17 32.97 14.94
C ALA A 12 -8.86 33.77 16.06
N LEU A 13 -9.17 33.17 17.21
CA LEU A 13 -9.86 33.86 18.31
C LEU A 13 -8.90 34.30 19.42
N PRO A 14 -8.95 35.58 19.84
CA PRO A 14 -8.39 35.99 21.11
C PRO A 14 -9.39 35.68 22.24
N GLY A 15 -9.04 34.80 23.19
CA GLY A 15 -9.86 34.56 24.39
C GLY A 15 -9.92 33.10 24.86
N THR A 16 -11.08 32.69 25.38
CA THR A 16 -11.29 31.38 26.03
C THR A 16 -11.88 30.30 25.09
N GLY A 17 -12.14 30.65 23.83
CA GLY A 17 -12.60 29.72 22.80
C GLY A 17 -11.58 29.66 21.66
N THR A 18 -11.64 28.58 20.87
CA THR A 18 -10.75 28.34 19.74
C THR A 18 -11.55 28.40 18.44
N SER A 19 -11.05 29.15 17.45
CA SER A 19 -11.58 29.14 16.09
C SER A 19 -10.44 28.81 15.15
N LEU A 20 -10.42 27.57 14.71
CA LEU A 20 -9.24 27.00 14.10
C LEU A 20 -9.29 27.17 12.57
N ARG A 21 -8.29 27.88 12.05
CA ARG A 21 -7.98 27.97 10.62
C ARG A 21 -7.03 26.85 10.25
N VAL A 22 -7.40 26.07 9.23
CA VAL A 22 -6.60 24.96 8.72
C VAL A 22 -6.09 25.32 7.33
N LYS A 23 -4.78 25.20 7.13
CA LYS A 23 -4.18 25.23 5.80
C LYS A 23 -3.47 23.91 5.54
N LYS A 24 -4.03 23.08 4.66
CA LYS A 24 -3.38 21.86 4.19
C LYS A 24 -2.21 22.25 3.28
N LEU A 25 -0.99 21.97 3.70
CA LEU A 25 0.23 22.35 3.01
C LEU A 25 0.69 21.30 2.01
N PHE A 26 0.49 20.02 2.35
CA PHE A 26 0.95 18.90 1.54
C PHE A 26 0.10 17.67 1.80
N GLN A 27 -0.12 16.87 0.77
CA GLN A 27 -0.69 15.53 0.87
C GLN A 27 -0.04 14.62 -0.16
N ASP A 28 0.25 13.39 0.26
CA ASP A 28 0.77 12.37 -0.63
C ASP A 28 0.37 10.98 -0.14
N GLY A 29 0.54 9.97 -0.99
CA GLY A 29 0.20 8.60 -0.65
C GLY A 29 0.93 7.58 -1.51
N VAL A 30 1.28 6.45 -0.90
CA VAL A 30 1.87 5.30 -1.60
C VAL A 30 0.95 4.09 -1.54
N SER A 31 1.02 3.27 -2.58
CA SER A 31 0.24 2.03 -2.70
C SER A 31 0.69 0.93 -1.73
N ILE A 32 1.76 1.14 -0.94
CA ILE A 32 2.24 0.21 0.08
C ILE A 32 1.44 0.42 1.37
N ALA A 33 0.81 -0.63 1.89
CA ALA A 33 -0.13 -0.55 2.99
C ALA A 33 -0.07 -1.78 3.91
N GLY A 34 -1.17 -2.04 4.64
CA GLY A 34 -1.30 -3.22 5.50
C GLY A 34 -1.38 -4.54 4.72
N ASP A 35 -1.83 -4.53 3.47
CA ASP A 35 -1.95 -5.73 2.66
C ASP A 35 -0.57 -6.23 2.19
N GLU A 36 0.34 -5.33 1.81
CA GLU A 36 1.74 -5.64 1.50
C GLU A 36 2.47 -6.23 2.70
N VAL A 37 2.18 -5.71 3.90
CA VAL A 37 2.72 -6.28 5.14
C VAL A 37 2.12 -7.66 5.42
N CYS A 38 0.82 -7.87 5.20
CA CYS A 38 0.22 -9.21 5.33
C CYS A 38 0.85 -10.20 4.33
N ARG A 39 1.06 -9.78 3.08
CA ARG A 39 1.75 -10.57 2.07
C ARG A 39 3.17 -10.92 2.52
N ALA A 40 3.94 -9.95 3.01
CA ALA A 40 5.30 -10.16 3.48
C ALA A 40 5.35 -11.10 4.70
N ILE A 41 4.38 -11.04 5.61
CA ILE A 41 4.27 -12.00 6.72
C ILE A 41 4.05 -13.42 6.17
N VAL A 42 3.18 -13.59 5.17
CA VAL A 42 2.97 -14.90 4.54
C VAL A 42 4.25 -15.40 3.88
N GLU A 43 4.90 -14.55 3.09
CA GLU A 43 6.13 -14.88 2.35
C GLU A 43 7.33 -15.17 3.25
N ASP A 44 7.62 -14.30 4.21
CA ASP A 44 8.86 -14.35 5.00
C ASP A 44 8.73 -15.14 6.31
N VAL A 45 7.50 -15.35 6.81
CA VAL A 45 7.28 -15.98 8.12
C VAL A 45 6.54 -17.29 7.99
N VAL A 46 5.44 -17.31 7.24
CA VAL A 46 4.59 -18.51 7.14
C VAL A 46 5.20 -19.53 6.18
N PHE A 47 5.62 -19.11 4.98
CA PHE A 47 6.14 -20.03 3.98
C PHE A 47 7.40 -20.75 4.46
N ASP A 48 8.33 -20.05 5.10
CA ASP A 48 9.53 -20.67 5.69
C ASP A 48 9.20 -21.82 6.65
N GLN A 49 8.16 -21.64 7.48
CA GLN A 49 7.71 -22.66 8.42
C GLN A 49 7.00 -23.82 7.74
N ILE A 50 6.26 -23.58 6.66
CA ILE A 50 5.64 -24.65 5.86
C ILE A 50 6.73 -25.46 5.14
N LEU A 51 7.70 -24.79 4.51
CA LEU A 51 8.79 -25.43 3.79
C LEU A 51 9.68 -26.28 4.72
N ALA A 52 9.84 -25.88 5.98
CA ALA A 52 10.53 -26.66 7.00
C ALA A 52 9.79 -27.95 7.40
N GLN A 53 8.47 -28.01 7.21
CA GLN A 53 7.64 -29.19 7.50
C GLN A 53 7.55 -30.16 6.32
N LEU A 54 7.81 -29.70 5.10
CA LEU A 54 7.96 -30.57 3.94
C LEU A 54 9.29 -31.32 4.05
N VAL A 55 9.29 -32.64 3.92
CA VAL A 55 10.48 -33.48 4.08
C VAL A 55 11.30 -33.47 2.79
N ARG A 56 10.63 -33.58 1.64
CA ARG A 56 11.26 -33.72 0.32
C ARG A 56 11.61 -32.37 -0.28
N ALA A 57 12.82 -32.26 -0.85
CA ALA A 57 13.24 -31.06 -1.57
C ALA A 57 12.37 -30.76 -2.80
N GLU A 58 11.88 -31.81 -3.47
CA GLU A 58 10.94 -31.68 -4.58
C GLU A 58 9.61 -31.04 -4.15
N SER A 59 9.04 -31.47 -3.02
CA SER A 59 7.81 -30.88 -2.47
C SER A 59 7.99 -29.41 -2.13
N ARG A 60 9.15 -29.03 -1.56
CA ARG A 60 9.47 -27.60 -1.33
C ARG A 60 9.45 -26.81 -2.64
N GLY A 61 10.10 -27.32 -3.69
CA GLY A 61 10.11 -26.71 -5.02
C GLY A 61 8.70 -26.60 -5.64
N LYS A 62 7.88 -27.65 -5.50
CA LYS A 62 6.49 -27.67 -5.98
C LYS A 62 5.60 -26.68 -5.24
N PHE A 63 5.68 -26.62 -3.90
CA PHE A 63 4.93 -25.65 -3.10
C PHE A 63 5.22 -24.22 -3.57
N LEU A 64 6.51 -23.90 -3.72
CA LEU A 64 6.98 -22.62 -4.24
C LEU A 64 6.48 -22.35 -5.66
N HIS A 65 6.46 -23.36 -6.53
CA HIS A 65 5.93 -23.21 -7.88
C HIS A 65 4.41 -22.97 -7.89
N LEU A 66 3.64 -23.67 -7.06
CA LEU A 66 2.18 -23.58 -6.99
C LEU A 66 1.72 -22.19 -6.54
N PHE A 67 2.41 -21.60 -5.55
CA PHE A 67 2.11 -20.26 -5.02
C PHE A 67 2.87 -19.12 -5.72
N GLY A 68 3.75 -19.43 -6.67
CA GLY A 68 4.47 -18.46 -7.49
C GLY A 68 3.68 -17.94 -8.69
N GLU A 69 4.36 -17.20 -9.57
CA GLU A 69 3.77 -16.66 -10.79
C GLU A 69 3.28 -17.76 -11.76
N GLY A 70 2.24 -17.44 -12.53
CA GLY A 70 1.60 -18.38 -13.45
C GLY A 70 0.52 -19.25 -12.80
N ASP A 71 0.17 -20.36 -13.46
CA ASP A 71 -0.84 -21.33 -13.03
C ASP A 71 -0.26 -22.69 -12.64
N ALA A 72 1.07 -22.79 -12.61
CA ALA A 72 1.81 -24.03 -12.36
C ALA A 72 1.40 -25.22 -13.24
N GLY A 73 0.87 -24.96 -14.45
CA GLY A 73 0.40 -26.01 -15.37
C GLY A 73 -0.99 -26.56 -15.07
N HIS A 74 -1.70 -26.00 -14.07
CA HIS A 74 -3.02 -26.50 -13.63
C HIS A 74 -4.20 -25.63 -14.09
N GLY A 75 -3.95 -24.64 -14.97
CA GLY A 75 -5.00 -23.88 -15.63
C GLY A 75 -5.83 -22.98 -14.71
N SER A 76 -7.08 -22.72 -15.10
CA SER A 76 -8.01 -21.84 -14.39
C SER A 76 -8.48 -22.38 -13.05
N THR A 77 -8.57 -23.70 -12.89
CA THR A 77 -9.06 -24.34 -11.67
C THR A 77 -8.14 -24.04 -10.49
N TRP A 78 -6.83 -24.28 -10.63
CA TRP A 78 -5.87 -23.94 -9.59
C TRP A 78 -5.81 -22.44 -9.34
N ARG A 79 -5.80 -21.59 -10.39
CA ARG A 79 -5.82 -20.13 -10.22
C ARG A 79 -6.99 -19.67 -9.34
N THR A 80 -8.16 -20.25 -9.53
CA THR A 80 -9.36 -19.93 -8.75
C THR A 80 -9.25 -20.42 -7.30
N LEU A 81 -8.77 -21.66 -7.09
CA LEU A 81 -8.59 -22.23 -5.76
C LEU A 81 -7.51 -21.47 -4.97
N ARG A 82 -6.38 -21.16 -5.60
CA ARG A 82 -5.29 -20.37 -5.02
C ARG A 82 -5.74 -18.96 -4.61
N ALA A 83 -6.52 -18.29 -5.45
CA ALA A 83 -7.12 -17.00 -5.11
C ALA A 83 -8.04 -17.11 -3.89
N LYS A 84 -8.88 -18.15 -3.83
CA LYS A 84 -9.74 -18.41 -2.65
C LYS A 84 -8.93 -18.66 -1.38
N LEU A 85 -7.74 -19.27 -1.45
CA LEU A 85 -6.92 -19.47 -0.24
C LEU A 85 -6.52 -18.16 0.45
N VAL A 86 -6.50 -17.02 -0.27
CA VAL A 86 -6.11 -15.74 0.33
C VAL A 86 -7.06 -15.28 1.44
N PRO A 87 -8.35 -15.00 1.17
CA PRO A 87 -9.27 -14.59 2.24
C PRO A 87 -9.60 -15.71 3.23
N TYR A 88 -9.51 -16.98 2.84
CA TYR A 88 -9.90 -18.11 3.68
C TYR A 88 -8.77 -18.62 4.59
N PHE A 89 -7.50 -18.50 4.20
CA PHE A 89 -6.38 -19.01 5.01
C PHE A 89 -5.27 -17.97 5.22
N TRP A 90 -4.70 -17.44 4.13
CA TRP A 90 -3.49 -16.60 4.22
C TRP A 90 -3.70 -15.30 4.98
N LEU A 91 -4.75 -14.56 4.67
CA LEU A 91 -5.04 -13.27 5.29
C LEU A 91 -5.47 -13.41 6.77
N PRO A 92 -6.36 -14.36 7.15
CA PRO A 92 -6.62 -14.65 8.56
C PRO A 92 -5.36 -15.01 9.35
N LEU A 93 -4.49 -15.87 8.79
CA LEU A 93 -3.27 -16.28 9.46
C LEU A 93 -2.28 -15.11 9.61
N ALA A 94 -2.07 -14.33 8.55
CA ALA A 94 -1.23 -13.13 8.59
C ALA A 94 -1.72 -12.14 9.66
N ARG A 95 -3.03 -11.98 9.83
CA ARG A 95 -3.63 -11.14 10.88
C ARG A 95 -3.41 -11.68 12.29
N CYS A 96 -3.31 -12.99 12.48
CA CYS A 96 -2.93 -13.58 13.78
C CYS A 96 -1.47 -13.21 14.13
N TYR A 97 -0.56 -13.33 13.16
CA TYR A 97 0.83 -12.89 13.31
C TYR A 97 0.94 -11.38 13.54
N TRP A 98 0.13 -10.60 12.84
CA TRP A 98 0.07 -9.16 13.07
C TRP A 98 -0.39 -8.83 14.49
N ALA A 99 -1.43 -9.49 14.98
CA ALA A 99 -2.01 -9.23 16.29
C ALA A 99 -1.00 -9.49 17.42
N ILE A 100 -0.15 -10.52 17.33
CA ILE A 100 0.91 -10.73 18.34
C ILE A 100 1.91 -9.57 18.37
N ALA A 101 2.23 -8.97 17.21
CA ALA A 101 3.12 -7.82 17.11
C ALA A 101 2.45 -6.53 17.59
N GLU A 102 1.12 -6.43 17.51
CA GLU A 102 0.33 -5.38 18.17
C GLU A 102 0.25 -5.58 19.71
N GLY A 103 0.71 -6.72 20.24
CA GLY A 103 0.73 -7.02 21.67
C GLY A 103 -0.34 -8.00 22.16
N PHE A 104 -1.04 -8.70 21.25
CA PHE A 104 -1.92 -9.80 21.64
C PHE A 104 -1.10 -10.94 22.26
N GLN A 105 -1.51 -11.39 23.44
CA GLN A 105 -0.84 -12.47 24.15
C GLN A 105 -1.55 -13.79 23.88
N LEU A 106 -0.86 -14.71 23.20
CA LEU A 106 -1.31 -16.09 23.06
C LEU A 106 -1.31 -16.80 24.43
N PRO A 107 -2.32 -17.64 24.74
CA PRO A 107 -2.33 -18.41 25.99
C PRO A 107 -1.11 -19.33 26.14
N ASP A 108 -0.47 -19.27 27.31
CA ASP A 108 0.72 -20.06 27.66
C ASP A 108 1.83 -19.98 26.60
N HIS A 109 2.07 -18.77 26.07
CA HIS A 109 3.00 -18.57 24.98
C HIS A 109 4.47 -18.56 25.41
N SER A 110 5.29 -19.27 24.62
CA SER A 110 6.75 -19.14 24.65
C SER A 110 7.27 -19.11 23.21
N PRO A 111 8.44 -18.50 22.97
CA PRO A 111 9.03 -18.43 21.63
C PRO A 111 9.22 -19.81 21.01
N GLU A 112 9.55 -20.86 21.77
CA GLU A 112 9.79 -22.20 21.21
C GLU A 112 8.53 -23.04 21.04
N LYS A 113 7.37 -22.57 21.53
CA LYS A 113 6.12 -23.31 21.41
C LYS A 113 5.59 -23.22 19.99
N MET A 114 5.33 -24.39 19.40
CA MET A 114 4.58 -24.52 18.15
C MET A 114 3.09 -24.71 18.45
N TYR A 115 2.25 -24.18 17.57
CA TYR A 115 0.80 -24.26 17.64
C TYR A 115 0.26 -24.88 16.37
N LEU A 116 -0.78 -25.70 16.46
CA LEU A 116 -1.50 -26.09 15.26
C LEU A 116 -2.26 -24.87 14.70
N ALA A 117 -2.31 -24.72 13.38
CA ALA A 117 -3.09 -23.66 12.75
C ALA A 117 -4.56 -23.66 13.21
N SER A 118 -5.14 -24.84 13.45
CA SER A 118 -6.49 -24.98 14.04
C SER A 118 -6.64 -24.42 15.46
N GLU A 119 -5.61 -24.56 16.29
CA GLU A 119 -5.59 -24.00 17.65
C GLU A 119 -5.44 -22.48 17.61
N VAL A 120 -4.60 -21.97 16.71
CA VAL A 120 -4.43 -20.54 16.47
C VAL A 120 -5.77 -19.93 16.07
N PHE A 121 -6.44 -20.48 15.07
CA PHE A 121 -7.70 -19.91 14.58
C PHE A 121 -8.78 -19.90 15.66
N ARG A 122 -8.79 -20.92 16.53
CA ARG A 122 -9.66 -20.95 17.71
C ARG A 122 -9.28 -19.89 18.75
N ALA A 123 -7.99 -19.75 19.06
CA ALA A 123 -7.50 -18.78 20.05
C ALA A 123 -7.75 -17.33 19.65
N PHE A 124 -7.73 -17.03 18.35
CA PHE A 124 -8.06 -15.71 17.79
C PHE A 124 -9.54 -15.53 17.44
N GLU A 125 -10.40 -16.50 17.77
CA GLU A 125 -11.84 -16.48 17.47
C GLU A 125 -12.13 -16.17 15.99
N ILE A 126 -11.29 -16.68 15.08
CA ILE A 126 -11.45 -16.47 13.65
C ILE A 126 -12.74 -17.19 13.23
N PRO A 127 -13.67 -16.50 12.52
CA PRO A 127 -14.89 -17.13 12.03
C PRO A 127 -14.56 -18.41 11.26
N ALA A 128 -15.39 -19.46 11.46
CA ALA A 128 -15.17 -20.75 10.83
C ALA A 128 -14.98 -20.58 9.32
N VAL A 129 -13.73 -20.78 8.87
CA VAL A 129 -13.36 -20.80 7.47
C VAL A 129 -14.19 -21.89 6.80
N SER A 130 -14.69 -21.63 5.58
CA SER A 130 -15.38 -22.67 4.81
C SER A 130 -14.45 -23.88 4.65
N THR A 131 -14.71 -24.94 5.42
CA THR A 131 -13.84 -26.12 5.46
C THR A 131 -13.74 -26.75 4.08
N GLN A 132 -14.79 -26.65 3.27
CA GLN A 132 -14.83 -27.16 1.89
C GLN A 132 -13.69 -26.64 1.01
N ILE A 133 -13.32 -25.36 1.14
CA ILE A 133 -12.26 -24.76 0.32
C ILE A 133 -10.89 -25.27 0.79
N LEU A 134 -10.69 -25.38 2.10
CA LEU A 134 -9.45 -25.93 2.66
C LEU A 134 -9.33 -27.42 2.32
N ASP A 135 -10.41 -28.19 2.43
CA ASP A 135 -10.45 -29.62 2.08
C ASP A 135 -10.20 -29.86 0.58
N GLU A 136 -10.70 -28.98 -0.29
CA GLU A 136 -10.39 -29.00 -1.74
C GLU A 136 -8.91 -28.69 -1.98
N ALA A 137 -8.36 -27.68 -1.31
CA ALA A 137 -6.96 -27.30 -1.44
C ALA A 137 -6.01 -28.35 -0.87
N ASP A 138 -6.31 -28.93 0.29
CA ASP A 138 -5.54 -30.00 0.90
C ASP A 138 -5.51 -31.22 -0.02
N ARG A 139 -6.66 -31.65 -0.57
CA ARG A 139 -6.70 -32.75 -1.55
C ARG A 139 -5.84 -32.47 -2.78
N PHE A 140 -5.89 -31.25 -3.30
CA PHE A 140 -5.08 -30.85 -4.45
C PHE A 140 -3.58 -30.84 -4.11
N LEU A 141 -3.19 -30.25 -2.97
CA LEU A 141 -1.79 -30.18 -2.56
C LEU A 141 -1.23 -31.57 -2.23
N THR A 142 -2.01 -32.44 -1.59
CA THR A 142 -1.61 -33.83 -1.33
C THR A 142 -1.45 -34.64 -2.62
N SER A 143 -2.20 -34.36 -3.69
CA SER A 143 -1.99 -35.02 -4.99
C SER A 143 -0.69 -34.59 -5.68
N GLU A 144 -0.22 -33.37 -5.43
CA GLU A 144 1.04 -32.86 -5.98
C GLU A 144 2.26 -33.17 -5.08
N MET A 145 2.03 -33.23 -3.77
CA MET A 145 3.01 -33.36 -2.69
C MET A 145 2.46 -34.24 -1.56
N ASP A 146 2.85 -35.51 -1.53
CA ASP A 146 2.33 -36.51 -0.58
C ASP A 146 2.73 -36.27 0.89
N ASP A 147 3.75 -35.43 1.14
CA ASP A 147 4.22 -35.03 2.47
C ASP A 147 3.66 -33.68 2.95
N PHE A 148 2.68 -33.09 2.26
CA PHE A 148 1.98 -31.88 2.73
C PHE A 148 1.04 -32.23 3.90
N PRO A 149 1.20 -31.63 5.10
CA PRO A 149 0.46 -32.01 6.31
C PRO A 149 -1.02 -31.58 6.31
N GLY A 150 -1.42 -30.69 5.41
CA GLY A 150 -2.74 -30.04 5.38
C GLY A 150 -2.76 -28.71 6.16
N PHE A 151 -3.52 -27.74 5.67
CA PHE A 151 -3.49 -26.36 6.16
C PHE A 151 -3.77 -26.23 7.66
N MET A 152 -4.76 -26.95 8.18
CA MET A 152 -5.17 -26.87 9.59
C MET A 152 -4.28 -27.68 10.54
N ASN A 153 -3.37 -28.49 9.99
CA ASN A 153 -2.41 -29.33 10.72
C ASN A 153 -0.99 -28.77 10.70
N LEU A 154 -0.77 -27.59 10.09
CA LEU A 154 0.51 -26.91 10.10
C LEU A 154 0.90 -26.51 11.53
N PHE A 155 2.12 -26.83 11.91
CA PHE A 155 2.74 -26.34 13.14
C PHE A 155 3.40 -24.99 12.90
N LEU A 156 3.01 -24.00 13.70
CA LEU A 156 3.40 -22.60 13.52
C LEU A 156 3.95 -22.02 14.83
N LYS A 157 5.11 -21.38 14.75
CA LYS A 157 5.76 -20.62 15.82
C LYS A 157 5.45 -19.14 15.62
N PHE A 158 5.03 -18.49 16.70
CA PHE A 158 4.68 -17.07 16.72
C PHE A 158 5.82 -16.29 17.38
N ASP A 159 6.49 -15.42 16.63
CA ASP A 159 7.55 -14.54 17.13
C ASP A 159 7.22 -13.09 16.74
N ALA A 160 6.79 -12.29 17.71
CA ALA A 160 6.45 -10.89 17.49
C ALA A 160 7.64 -10.08 16.96
N ALA A 161 8.86 -10.38 17.39
CA ALA A 161 10.05 -9.68 16.92
C ALA A 161 10.37 -10.02 15.46
N LEU A 162 10.12 -11.27 15.03
CA LEU A 162 10.23 -11.64 13.61
C LEU A 162 9.20 -10.88 12.76
N VAL A 163 7.95 -10.83 13.20
CA VAL A 163 6.89 -10.07 12.50
C VAL A 163 7.25 -8.59 12.41
N GLU A 164 7.71 -7.96 13.50
CA GLU A 164 8.14 -6.56 13.49
C GLU A 164 9.28 -6.30 12.51
N ARG A 165 10.27 -7.21 12.40
CA ARG A 165 11.36 -7.11 11.40
C ARG A 165 10.82 -7.20 9.97
N THR A 166 9.87 -8.10 9.72
CA THR A 166 9.20 -8.21 8.42
C THR A 166 8.44 -6.94 8.06
N VAL A 167 7.69 -6.36 9.01
CA VAL A 167 7.00 -5.08 8.81
C VAL A 167 7.99 -3.95 8.52
N GLU A 168 9.06 -3.84 9.31
CA GLU A 168 10.10 -2.82 9.14
C GLU A 168 10.77 -2.96 7.76
N ARG A 169 11.02 -4.18 7.26
CA ARG A 169 11.55 -4.41 5.91
C ARG A 169 10.66 -3.83 4.81
N VAL A 170 9.34 -3.94 4.95
CA VAL A 170 8.38 -3.47 3.94
C VAL A 170 8.20 -1.96 4.01
N LEU A 171 8.12 -1.39 5.22
CA LEU A 171 7.69 -0.01 5.43
C LEU A 171 8.81 0.98 5.71
N ARG A 172 10.04 0.54 5.99
CA ARG A 172 11.16 1.44 6.30
C ARG A 172 11.37 2.50 5.22
N GLU A 173 11.56 2.09 3.97
CA GLU A 173 11.94 3.05 2.92
C GLU A 173 10.83 4.06 2.60
N PRO A 174 9.55 3.66 2.42
CA PRO A 174 8.46 4.62 2.26
C PRO A 174 8.32 5.59 3.44
N LEU A 175 8.42 5.09 4.67
CA LEU A 175 8.28 5.93 5.87
C LEU A 175 9.48 6.84 6.11
N ARG A 176 10.70 6.41 5.74
CA ARG A 176 11.90 7.25 5.77
C ARG A 176 11.75 8.45 4.83
N ARG A 177 11.27 8.23 3.61
CA ARG A 177 10.99 9.31 2.65
C ARG A 177 9.95 10.31 3.19
N TYR A 178 8.92 9.81 3.87
CA TYR A 178 7.98 10.70 4.57
C TYR A 178 8.63 11.44 5.73
N ALA A 179 9.55 10.83 6.48
CA ALA A 179 10.31 11.54 7.50
C ALA A 179 11.11 12.71 6.90
N ASP A 180 11.77 12.50 5.76
CA ASP A 180 12.50 13.56 5.06
C ASP A 180 11.59 14.73 4.64
N ILE A 181 10.39 14.43 4.13
CA ILE A 181 9.40 15.46 3.80
C ILE A 181 8.95 16.19 5.07
N LEU A 182 8.57 15.46 6.12
CA LEU A 182 8.11 16.05 7.37
C LEU A 182 9.15 17.00 7.98
N ALA A 183 10.44 16.64 7.89
CA ALA A 183 11.54 17.48 8.36
C ALA A 183 11.66 18.80 7.57
N GLN A 184 11.43 18.78 6.25
CA GLN A 184 11.48 19.98 5.40
C GLN A 184 10.35 20.98 5.68
N PHE A 185 9.23 20.51 6.22
CA PHE A 185 8.10 21.35 6.61
C PHE A 185 8.20 21.87 8.05
N ASP A 186 9.29 21.58 8.78
CA ASP A 186 9.49 21.98 10.18
C ASP A 186 8.31 21.62 11.09
N VAL A 187 7.77 20.40 10.94
CA VAL A 187 6.53 19.98 11.63
C VAL A 187 6.70 20.00 13.15
N ASP A 188 5.72 20.56 13.86
CA ASP A 188 5.74 20.62 15.33
C ASP A 188 5.25 19.35 16.02
N LEU A 189 4.34 18.61 15.37
CA LEU A 189 3.65 17.45 15.94
C LEU A 189 3.40 16.42 14.84
N LEU A 190 3.93 15.22 15.03
CA LEU A 190 3.65 14.08 14.14
C LEU A 190 2.60 13.18 14.79
N VAL A 191 1.46 12.99 14.12
CA VAL A 191 0.39 12.09 14.57
C VAL A 191 0.38 10.83 13.70
N LEU A 192 0.58 9.68 14.33
CA LEU A 192 0.53 8.37 13.68
C LEU A 192 -0.85 7.75 13.91
N ALA A 193 -1.64 7.62 12.84
CA ALA A 193 -3.00 7.09 12.88
C ALA A 193 -3.17 5.88 11.95
N GLY A 194 -4.23 5.10 12.20
CA GLY A 194 -4.51 3.86 11.46
C GLY A 194 -3.92 2.63 12.14
N ARG A 195 -4.27 1.45 11.61
CA ARG A 195 -3.94 0.16 12.24
C ARG A 195 -2.45 -0.16 12.14
N THR A 196 -1.84 0.05 10.98
CA THR A 196 -0.38 -0.14 10.80
C THR A 196 0.44 0.71 11.74
N ALA A 197 0.03 1.95 11.98
CA ALA A 197 0.67 2.85 12.95
C ALA A 197 0.59 2.39 14.42
N ALA A 198 -0.22 1.37 14.74
CA ALA A 198 -0.26 0.76 16.07
C ALA A 198 0.93 -0.17 16.34
N LEU A 199 1.60 -0.66 15.29
CA LEU A 199 2.78 -1.51 15.45
C LEU A 199 3.95 -0.68 16.01
N PRO A 200 4.64 -1.17 17.07
CA PRO A 200 5.73 -0.43 17.70
C PRO A 200 6.86 -0.04 16.74
N CYS A 201 7.20 -0.93 15.79
CA CYS A 201 8.25 -0.72 14.80
C CYS A 201 8.02 0.54 13.93
N ILE A 202 6.77 0.91 13.63
CA ILE A 202 6.46 2.11 12.83
C ILE A 202 6.87 3.38 13.56
N LYS A 203 6.53 3.49 14.85
CA LYS A 203 6.99 4.60 15.67
C LYS A 203 8.51 4.61 15.76
N ASN A 204 9.14 3.45 15.91
CA ASN A 204 10.59 3.33 16.02
C ASN A 204 11.33 3.80 14.75
N ILE A 205 10.74 3.61 13.56
CA ILE A 205 11.27 4.19 12.32
C ILE A 205 11.34 5.71 12.46
N PHE A 206 10.22 6.39 12.73
CA PHE A 206 10.22 7.86 12.88
C PHE A 206 11.08 8.36 14.04
N VAL A 207 11.21 7.61 15.14
CA VAL A 207 12.12 7.97 16.23
C VAL A 207 13.59 7.91 15.78
N ARG A 208 13.95 7.03 14.85
CA ARG A 208 15.32 6.94 14.29
C ARG A 208 15.57 8.00 13.23
N GLU A 209 14.60 8.23 12.35
CA GLU A 209 14.70 9.25 11.29
C GLU A 209 14.61 10.68 11.84
N MET A 210 14.06 10.87 13.05
CA MET A 210 14.01 12.14 13.76
C MET A 210 13.41 13.32 12.94
N PRO A 211 12.28 13.16 12.22
CA PRO A 211 11.65 14.28 11.53
C PRO A 211 11.14 15.33 12.52
N VAL A 212 10.83 14.91 13.74
CA VAL A 212 10.47 15.73 14.90
C VAL A 212 11.06 15.09 16.16
N ALA A 213 11.18 15.87 17.25
CA ALA A 213 11.65 15.31 18.52
C ALA A 213 10.74 14.16 19.02
N PRO A 214 11.26 13.06 19.60
CA PRO A 214 10.46 11.89 19.96
C PRO A 214 9.21 12.15 20.83
N PRO A 215 9.21 13.10 21.79
CA PRO A 215 8.00 13.45 22.56
C PRO A 215 6.87 14.07 21.72
N ARG A 216 7.19 14.60 20.54
CA ARG A 216 6.27 15.18 19.55
C ARG A 216 5.74 14.13 18.55
N ILE A 217 6.14 12.86 18.68
CA ILE A 217 5.58 11.75 17.89
C ILE A 217 4.46 11.09 18.71
N ARG A 218 3.21 11.30 18.32
CA ARG A 218 2.01 10.80 19.01
C ARG A 218 1.34 9.71 18.19
N THR A 219 1.28 8.50 18.75
CA THR A 219 0.45 7.44 18.19
C THR A 219 -0.98 7.57 18.71
N MET A 220 -1.94 7.36 17.81
CA MET A 220 -3.36 7.28 18.15
C MET A 220 -3.75 5.91 18.69
N ALA A 221 -2.89 4.90 18.50
CA ALA A 221 -3.07 3.60 19.13
C ALA A 221 -2.96 3.73 20.65
N ARG A 222 -4.03 3.33 21.36
CA ARG A 222 -4.15 3.50 22.81
C ARG A 222 -3.90 4.93 23.30
N TYR A 223 -4.23 5.94 22.50
CA TYR A 223 -4.17 7.33 22.95
C TYR A 223 -5.25 7.60 24.00
N ARG A 224 -4.92 8.34 25.07
CA ARG A 224 -5.86 8.64 26.14
C ARG A 224 -6.89 9.68 25.69
N VAL A 225 -8.17 9.35 25.83
CA VAL A 225 -9.30 10.19 25.41
C VAL A 225 -10.29 10.38 26.55
N GLY A 226 -11.09 11.45 26.47
CA GLY A 226 -12.11 11.77 27.47
C GLY A 226 -13.50 11.21 27.14
N GLU A 227 -14.51 11.69 27.85
CA GLU A 227 -15.90 11.27 27.64
C GLU A 227 -16.49 11.69 26.29
N TRP A 228 -15.90 12.69 25.64
CA TRP A 228 -16.29 13.14 24.31
C TRP A 228 -16.10 12.06 23.22
N TYR A 229 -15.18 11.11 23.43
CA TYR A 229 -14.89 10.06 22.45
C TYR A 229 -15.89 8.90 22.60
N PRO A 230 -16.44 8.33 21.50
CA PRO A 230 -17.47 7.31 21.56
C PRO A 230 -17.09 6.08 22.39
N SER A 231 -17.97 5.67 23.32
CA SER A 231 -17.72 4.57 24.26
C SER A 231 -17.43 3.22 23.58
N MET A 232 -18.05 2.94 22.43
CA MET A 232 -17.80 1.70 21.66
C MET A 232 -16.36 1.59 21.13
N TRP A 233 -15.63 2.70 21.05
CA TRP A 233 -14.25 2.76 20.57
C TRP A 233 -13.24 3.07 21.68
N LYS A 234 -13.69 3.09 22.94
CA LYS A 234 -12.84 3.30 24.12
C LYS A 234 -12.64 1.98 24.85
N ASP A 235 -11.45 1.81 25.42
CA ASP A 235 -11.16 0.82 26.45
C ASP A 235 -10.30 1.47 27.54
N GLN A 236 -10.79 1.45 28.79
CA GLN A 236 -10.12 2.08 29.94
C GLN A 236 -9.66 3.54 29.68
N GLY A 237 -10.48 4.34 29.01
CA GLY A 237 -10.15 5.74 28.68
C GLY A 237 -9.12 5.92 27.56
N HIS A 238 -8.79 4.86 26.81
CA HIS A 238 -7.89 4.90 25.66
C HIS A 238 -8.63 4.48 24.38
N ILE A 239 -8.14 4.94 23.23
CA ILE A 239 -8.64 4.48 21.92
C ILE A 239 -8.35 2.99 21.76
N LYS A 240 -9.42 2.19 21.59
CA LYS A 240 -9.36 0.74 21.37
C LYS A 240 -9.06 0.40 19.91
N ASP A 241 -9.78 1.01 18.98
CA ASP A 241 -9.59 0.81 17.53
C ASP A 241 -8.92 2.04 16.91
N PRO A 242 -7.64 1.98 16.50
CA PRO A 242 -6.96 3.09 15.87
C PRO A 242 -7.67 3.65 14.61
N LYS A 243 -8.45 2.82 13.90
CA LYS A 243 -9.23 3.27 12.72
C LYS A 243 -10.37 4.22 13.10
N SER A 244 -10.87 4.13 14.32
CA SER A 244 -11.94 5.02 14.81
C SER A 244 -11.52 6.49 14.84
N THR A 245 -10.21 6.78 14.89
CA THR A 245 -9.68 8.15 14.94
C THR A 245 -10.17 9.02 13.78
N VAL A 246 -10.20 8.46 12.57
CA VAL A 246 -10.64 9.18 11.36
C VAL A 246 -12.14 9.49 11.44
N ALA A 247 -12.95 8.53 11.88
CA ALA A 247 -14.39 8.71 12.06
C ALA A 247 -14.69 9.75 13.16
N ALA A 248 -13.95 9.71 14.27
CA ALA A 248 -14.07 10.70 15.34
C ALA A 248 -13.67 12.10 14.85
N GLY A 249 -12.58 12.23 14.09
CA GLY A 249 -12.16 13.50 13.49
C GLY A 249 -13.21 14.08 12.54
N ALA A 250 -13.81 13.25 11.68
CA ALA A 250 -14.90 13.67 10.79
C ALA A 250 -16.13 14.15 11.57
N ALA A 251 -16.49 13.48 12.67
CA ALA A 251 -17.58 13.90 13.53
C ALA A 251 -17.28 15.25 14.22
N VAL A 252 -16.06 15.44 14.72
CA VAL A 252 -15.61 16.72 15.32
C VAL A 252 -15.70 17.84 14.29
N LEU A 253 -15.19 17.64 13.07
CA LEU A 253 -15.27 18.61 11.99
C LEU A 253 -16.74 18.97 11.65
N HIS A 254 -17.62 17.97 11.54
CA HIS A 254 -19.04 18.20 11.27
C HIS A 254 -19.76 18.99 12.36
N LEU A 255 -19.45 18.73 13.63
CA LEU A 255 -20.06 19.43 14.75
C LEU A 255 -19.49 20.85 14.90
N ALA A 256 -18.17 21.02 14.73
CA ALA A 256 -17.51 22.32 14.81
C ALA A 256 -17.96 23.29 13.72
N SER A 257 -18.05 22.83 12.47
CA SER A 257 -18.56 23.61 11.33
C SER A 257 -20.01 24.07 11.48
N LYS A 258 -20.79 23.43 12.37
CA LYS A 258 -22.17 23.80 12.70
C LYS A 258 -22.30 24.50 14.05
N ASN A 259 -21.19 24.94 14.65
CA ASN A 259 -21.17 25.56 15.98
C ASN A 259 -21.88 24.74 17.06
N ARG A 260 -21.70 23.40 17.03
CA ARG A 260 -22.29 22.46 18.00
C ARG A 260 -21.32 22.01 19.09
N LEU A 261 -20.08 22.49 19.07
CA LEU A 261 -19.07 22.21 20.08
C LEU A 261 -18.83 23.48 20.90
N SER A 262 -18.99 23.38 22.22
CA SER A 262 -18.79 24.52 23.12
C SER A 262 -17.33 24.97 23.09
N GLY A 263 -17.10 26.24 22.76
CA GLY A 263 -15.76 26.85 22.75
C GLY A 263 -14.84 26.38 21.62
N PHE A 264 -15.34 25.66 20.61
CA PHE A 264 -14.54 25.17 19.50
C PHE A 264 -15.27 25.30 18.16
N LEU A 265 -14.61 25.98 17.22
CA LEU A 265 -15.11 26.27 15.88
C LEU A 265 -14.04 25.95 14.83
N ILE A 266 -14.49 25.69 13.61
CA ILE A 266 -13.64 25.66 12.41
C ILE A 266 -13.99 26.91 11.61
N ASP A 267 -13.03 27.82 11.45
CA ASP A 267 -13.21 29.05 10.70
C ASP A 267 -13.15 28.78 9.19
N SER A 268 -12.03 28.20 8.75
CA SER A 268 -11.77 27.92 7.35
C SER A 268 -10.84 26.72 7.19
N ILE A 269 -11.03 25.99 6.09
CA ILE A 269 -10.12 24.95 5.63
C ILE A 269 -9.74 25.33 4.21
N THR A 270 -8.44 25.54 4.00
CA THR A 270 -7.85 25.90 2.71
C THR A 270 -6.78 24.88 2.34
N GLU A 271 -6.53 24.73 1.04
CA GLU A 271 -5.48 23.85 0.54
C GLU A 271 -4.43 24.70 -0.21
N ALA A 272 -3.16 24.38 0.00
CA ALA A 272 -2.09 24.90 -0.83
C ALA A 272 -2.24 24.37 -2.26
N GLU A 273 -1.82 25.16 -3.24
CA GLU A 273 -1.81 24.74 -4.63
C GLU A 273 -0.85 23.56 -4.82
N GLU A 274 -1.39 22.40 -5.17
CA GLU A 274 -0.60 21.21 -5.49
C GLU A 274 0.03 21.37 -6.88
N ARG A 275 1.34 21.15 -6.98
CA ARG A 275 2.12 21.28 -8.23
C ARG A 275 2.75 19.95 -8.61
N PRO A 276 1.95 18.96 -9.06
CA PRO A 276 2.46 17.66 -9.44
C PRO A 276 3.43 17.79 -10.63
N ILE A 277 4.51 17.03 -10.57
CA ILE A 277 5.51 16.91 -11.61
C ILE A 277 5.18 15.67 -12.43
N TYR A 278 4.72 15.87 -13.66
CA TYR A 278 4.38 14.78 -14.58
C TYR A 278 5.59 14.35 -15.40
N GLY A 279 5.69 13.05 -15.66
CA GLY A 279 6.78 12.48 -16.46
C GLY A 279 6.48 11.05 -16.91
N LEU A 280 7.37 10.49 -17.73
CA LEU A 280 7.30 9.07 -18.04
C LEU A 280 7.57 8.25 -16.78
N TYR A 281 6.63 7.37 -16.46
CA TYR A 281 6.66 6.51 -15.29
C TYR A 281 7.35 5.19 -15.63
N GLN A 282 8.23 4.74 -14.73
CA GLN A 282 8.92 3.47 -14.85
C GLN A 282 8.36 2.46 -13.85
N ASP A 283 8.25 1.20 -14.28
CA ASP A 283 7.63 0.14 -13.47
C ASP A 283 8.60 -0.58 -12.58
N VAL A 284 9.85 -0.72 -13.05
CA VAL A 284 10.91 -1.43 -12.33
C VAL A 284 11.31 -0.65 -11.09
N GLU A 285 11.49 0.66 -11.26
CA GLU A 285 11.66 1.62 -10.18
C GLU A 285 10.47 2.57 -10.27
N PRO A 286 9.56 2.60 -9.29
CA PRO A 286 8.31 3.36 -9.35
C PRO A 286 8.59 4.85 -9.19
N HIS A 287 9.24 5.47 -10.18
CA HIS A 287 9.75 6.83 -10.12
C HIS A 287 9.50 7.58 -11.44
N VAL A 288 9.57 8.90 -11.34
CA VAL A 288 9.57 9.82 -12.47
C VAL A 288 10.89 10.57 -12.45
N ALA A 289 11.87 10.05 -13.18
CA ALA A 289 13.19 10.68 -13.31
C ALA A 289 13.08 12.08 -13.94
N ARG A 290 13.99 12.96 -13.58
CA ARG A 290 14.05 14.36 -14.04
C ARG A 290 14.29 14.48 -15.54
N ALA A 291 14.99 13.51 -16.13
CA ALA A 291 15.16 13.40 -17.59
C ALA A 291 13.84 13.04 -18.32
N ASN A 292 12.86 12.50 -17.59
CA ASN A 292 11.57 12.04 -18.12
C ASN A 292 10.42 13.01 -17.81
N GLU A 293 10.70 14.16 -17.21
CA GLU A 293 9.68 15.18 -16.91
C GLU A 293 9.07 15.74 -18.20
N LEU A 294 7.74 15.79 -18.24
CA LEU A 294 7.02 16.26 -19.42
C LEU A 294 7.02 17.78 -19.54
N PHE A 295 6.85 18.52 -18.44
CA PHE A 295 6.48 19.94 -18.50
C PHE A 295 7.47 20.86 -17.76
N ARG A 296 8.75 20.51 -17.76
CA ARG A 296 9.80 21.26 -17.05
C ARG A 296 10.11 22.61 -17.69
N GLU A 297 10.17 22.65 -19.02
CA GLU A 297 10.54 23.84 -19.81
C GLU A 297 9.32 24.59 -20.39
N GLY A 298 8.10 24.13 -20.11
CA GLY A 298 6.86 24.75 -20.61
C GLY A 298 5.67 23.79 -20.64
N GLU A 299 4.61 24.18 -21.36
CA GLU A 299 3.36 23.42 -21.48
C GLU A 299 3.44 22.24 -22.47
N THR A 300 4.54 22.10 -23.22
CA THR A 300 4.74 21.04 -24.21
C THR A 300 6.03 20.28 -23.91
N SER A 301 5.95 18.96 -23.96
CA SER A 301 7.07 18.07 -23.64
C SER A 301 8.08 17.94 -24.77
N PRO A 302 9.33 17.51 -24.48
CA PRO A 302 10.20 16.97 -25.51
C PRO A 302 9.57 15.72 -26.15
N GLY A 303 10.09 15.31 -27.30
CA GLY A 303 9.64 14.10 -27.99
C GLY A 303 10.21 12.85 -27.34
N PHE A 304 9.36 11.94 -26.90
CA PHE A 304 9.74 10.66 -26.33
C PHE A 304 9.46 9.52 -27.31
N VAL A 305 10.42 8.60 -27.45
CA VAL A 305 10.23 7.42 -28.31
C VAL A 305 9.18 6.52 -27.68
N TYR A 306 8.10 6.25 -28.41
CA TYR A 306 7.06 5.34 -27.95
C TYR A 306 7.61 3.92 -27.82
N THR A 307 7.36 3.32 -26.66
CA THR A 307 7.56 1.90 -26.40
C THR A 307 6.23 1.31 -25.94
N ASN A 308 6.02 0.02 -26.21
CA ASN A 308 4.85 -0.66 -25.68
C ASN A 308 4.80 -0.51 -24.15
N SER A 309 3.59 -0.33 -23.60
CA SER A 309 3.36 -0.07 -22.18
C SER A 309 4.00 1.21 -21.64
N MET A 310 4.25 2.20 -22.50
CA MET A 310 4.64 3.55 -22.06
C MET A 310 3.58 4.11 -21.11
N ARG A 311 4.02 4.54 -19.92
CA ARG A 311 3.17 5.14 -18.90
C ARG A 311 3.59 6.57 -18.59
N ILE A 312 2.60 7.39 -18.27
CA ILE A 312 2.77 8.71 -17.68
C ILE A 312 2.36 8.59 -16.22
N GLY A 313 3.18 9.15 -15.34
CA GLY A 313 2.89 9.25 -13.91
C GLY A 313 3.19 10.65 -13.40
N PHE A 314 3.11 10.80 -12.08
CA PHE A 314 3.41 12.05 -11.41
C PHE A 314 4.11 11.81 -10.07
N ARG A 315 4.85 12.81 -9.60
CA ARG A 315 5.37 12.91 -8.24
C ARG A 315 5.03 14.28 -7.65
N ASN A 316 4.79 14.35 -6.34
CA ASN A 316 4.35 15.57 -5.65
C ASN A 316 5.50 16.37 -5.03
N VAL A 317 6.71 15.80 -5.00
CA VAL A 317 7.91 16.39 -4.41
C VAL A 317 8.98 16.50 -5.47
N ASP A 318 9.67 17.64 -5.55
CA ASP A 318 10.80 17.86 -6.48
C ASP A 318 12.10 17.14 -6.05
N SER A 319 12.03 15.84 -5.78
CA SER A 319 13.15 14.91 -5.66
C SER A 319 12.95 13.66 -6.53
N GLU A 320 14.00 13.21 -7.23
CA GLU A 320 13.98 11.97 -8.02
C GLU A 320 13.98 10.71 -7.14
N GLU A 321 14.35 10.83 -5.86
CA GLU A 321 14.37 9.71 -4.89
C GLU A 321 12.96 9.35 -4.39
N MET A 322 11.98 10.22 -4.65
CA MET A 322 10.58 10.02 -4.28
C MET A 322 9.88 9.13 -5.30
N ASP A 323 9.07 8.20 -4.80
CA ASP A 323 8.25 7.39 -5.69
C ASP A 323 7.25 8.26 -6.47
N GLY A 324 7.06 7.91 -7.73
CA GLY A 324 5.98 8.39 -8.55
C GLY A 324 4.76 7.49 -8.46
N SER A 325 3.61 8.04 -8.84
CA SER A 325 2.37 7.30 -9.03
C SER A 325 2.02 7.24 -10.51
N PRO A 326 1.62 6.08 -11.05
CA PRO A 326 1.18 5.98 -12.44
C PRO A 326 -0.18 6.68 -12.60
N LEU A 327 -0.42 7.25 -13.78
CA LEU A 327 -1.63 8.00 -14.09
C LEU A 327 -2.27 7.52 -15.39
N PHE A 328 -1.52 7.54 -16.49
CA PHE A 328 -1.98 7.13 -17.81
C PHE A 328 -1.08 6.05 -18.41
N GLU A 329 -1.68 5.17 -19.20
CA GLU A 329 -1.00 4.39 -20.22
C GLU A 329 -1.25 5.03 -21.59
N VAL A 330 -0.18 5.17 -22.37
CA VAL A 330 -0.25 5.61 -23.76
C VAL A 330 -0.57 4.39 -24.61
N ARG A 331 -1.75 4.37 -25.24
CA ARG A 331 -2.21 3.24 -26.07
C ARG A 331 -2.46 3.67 -27.52
N PRO A 332 -2.15 2.83 -28.50
CA PRO A 332 -2.65 3.01 -29.86
C PRO A 332 -4.18 3.03 -29.86
N ALA A 333 -4.78 3.89 -30.67
CA ALA A 333 -6.24 4.05 -30.73
C ALA A 333 -6.95 2.85 -31.40
N ASN A 334 -6.25 2.12 -32.28
CA ASN A 334 -6.80 0.99 -33.02
C ASN A 334 -5.68 0.02 -33.47
N LYS A 335 -6.10 -1.14 -33.99
CA LYS A 335 -5.19 -2.22 -34.45
C LYS A 335 -4.34 -1.85 -35.66
N ASP A 336 -4.79 -0.90 -36.48
CA ASP A 336 -4.04 -0.47 -37.66
C ASP A 336 -2.80 0.31 -37.22
N VAL A 337 -2.94 1.18 -36.22
CA VAL A 337 -1.81 1.87 -35.57
C VAL A 337 -0.87 0.87 -34.89
N GLU A 338 -1.40 -0.13 -34.17
CA GLU A 338 -0.56 -1.19 -33.58
C GLU A 338 0.28 -1.92 -34.64
N THR A 339 -0.32 -2.22 -35.78
CA THR A 339 0.36 -2.90 -36.89
C THR A 339 1.42 -2.02 -37.51
N ALA A 340 1.13 -0.72 -37.73
CA ALA A 340 2.10 0.24 -38.25
C ALA A 340 3.32 0.40 -37.33
N LEU A 341 3.14 0.30 -36.01
CA LEU A 341 4.21 0.38 -35.02
C LEU A 341 5.15 -0.85 -35.00
N LEU A 342 4.79 -1.95 -35.67
CA LEU A 342 5.72 -3.08 -35.88
C LEU A 342 6.80 -2.74 -36.91
N GLU A 343 6.49 -1.87 -37.85
CA GLU A 343 7.36 -1.49 -38.95
C GLU A 343 8.02 -0.11 -38.72
N ASP A 344 7.33 0.81 -38.05
CA ASP A 344 7.81 2.15 -37.74
C ASP A 344 8.24 2.34 -36.26
N ARG A 345 8.80 3.52 -35.95
CA ARG A 345 8.99 4.01 -34.59
C ARG A 345 8.48 5.43 -34.54
N VAL A 346 7.76 5.79 -33.48
CA VAL A 346 7.22 7.15 -33.33
C VAL A 346 7.81 7.85 -32.13
N ALA A 347 8.01 9.16 -32.25
CA ALA A 347 8.26 10.06 -31.14
C ALA A 347 6.96 10.81 -30.81
N ILE A 348 6.53 10.76 -29.55
CA ILE A 348 5.31 11.38 -29.05
C ILE A 348 5.69 12.58 -28.17
N GLN A 349 5.02 13.70 -28.38
CA GLN A 349 5.03 14.85 -27.48
C GLN A 349 3.69 14.97 -26.77
N PHE A 350 3.70 15.45 -25.54
CA PHE A 350 2.52 15.70 -24.73
C PHE A 350 2.37 17.20 -24.47
N ALA A 351 1.14 17.65 -24.28
CA ALA A 351 0.81 19.01 -23.88
C ALA A 351 -0.01 19.02 -22.59
N ARG A 352 0.14 20.07 -21.80
CA ARG A 352 -0.67 20.35 -20.61
C ARG A 352 -1.58 21.55 -20.89
N GLY A 353 -2.88 21.33 -20.84
CA GLY A 353 -3.88 22.39 -20.93
C GLY A 353 -3.89 23.29 -19.70
N ARG A 354 -4.53 24.47 -19.82
CA ARG A 354 -4.70 25.44 -18.71
C ARG A 354 -5.53 24.90 -17.55
N ASP A 355 -6.39 23.93 -17.84
CA ASP A 355 -7.19 23.18 -16.88
C ASP A 355 -6.41 22.03 -16.21
N GLY A 356 -5.14 21.84 -16.59
CA GLY A 356 -4.27 20.77 -16.10
C GLY A 356 -4.37 19.47 -16.89
N THR A 357 -5.23 19.39 -17.91
CA THR A 357 -5.45 18.16 -18.68
C THR A 357 -4.23 17.84 -19.55
N ILE A 358 -3.78 16.58 -19.53
CA ILE A 358 -2.66 16.10 -20.37
C ILE A 358 -3.24 15.51 -21.66
N SER A 359 -2.65 15.86 -22.81
CA SER A 359 -3.03 15.32 -24.12
C SER A 359 -1.82 15.03 -24.99
N VAL A 360 -2.01 14.26 -26.06
CA VAL A 360 -0.99 14.06 -27.10
C VAL A 360 -0.91 15.33 -27.95
N ALA A 361 0.27 15.93 -28.04
CA ALA A 361 0.53 17.18 -28.76
C ALA A 361 1.00 16.94 -30.20
N SER A 362 1.87 15.94 -30.40
CA SER A 362 2.32 15.54 -31.73
C SER A 362 2.82 14.10 -31.73
N VAL A 363 2.73 13.46 -32.89
CA VAL A 363 3.27 12.13 -33.16
C VAL A 363 4.09 12.21 -34.44
N LYS A 364 5.36 11.84 -34.38
CA LYS A 364 6.27 11.90 -35.54
C LYS A 364 6.88 10.54 -35.79
N SER A 365 6.69 10.03 -37.00
CA SER A 365 7.43 8.86 -37.50
C SER A 365 8.93 9.16 -37.56
N GLN A 366 9.75 8.22 -37.09
CA GLN A 366 11.20 8.28 -37.17
C GLN A 366 11.75 7.65 -38.45
N LYS A 367 11.04 6.67 -39.04
CA LYS A 367 11.47 6.03 -40.30
C LYS A 367 10.81 6.64 -41.54
N GLY A 368 9.78 7.46 -41.36
CA GLY A 368 8.99 8.06 -42.44
C GLY A 368 8.15 7.04 -43.23
N GLN A 369 7.87 5.87 -42.66
CA GLN A 369 7.12 4.81 -43.35
C GLN A 369 5.61 5.05 -43.31
N PHE A 370 5.13 5.60 -42.20
CA PHE A 370 3.71 5.92 -41.99
C PHE A 370 3.52 7.37 -41.55
N SER A 371 2.32 7.91 -41.79
CA SER A 371 1.87 9.17 -41.21
C SER A 371 1.01 8.87 -40.01
N PHE A 372 1.30 9.52 -38.88
CA PHE A 372 0.54 9.39 -37.65
C PHE A 372 -0.08 10.73 -37.27
N ASP A 373 -1.29 10.70 -36.71
CA ASP A 373 -2.01 11.84 -36.15
C ASP A 373 -2.00 11.79 -34.61
N VAL A 374 -2.32 12.92 -33.97
CA VAL A 374 -2.46 12.99 -32.51
C VAL A 374 -3.54 12.05 -31.97
N ASN A 375 -4.58 11.74 -32.76
CA ASN A 375 -5.67 10.84 -32.37
C ASN A 375 -5.32 9.35 -32.52
N ASP A 376 -4.17 9.02 -33.11
CA ASP A 376 -3.72 7.62 -33.21
C ASP A 376 -3.24 7.06 -31.86
N PHE A 377 -3.06 7.93 -30.86
CA PHE A 377 -2.70 7.56 -29.50
C PHE A 377 -3.68 8.15 -28.50
N VAL A 378 -4.09 7.34 -27.53
CA VAL A 378 -5.01 7.74 -26.47
C VAL A 378 -4.35 7.55 -25.10
N LEU A 379 -4.61 8.49 -24.21
CA LEU A 379 -4.22 8.37 -22.81
C LEU A 379 -5.34 7.66 -22.05
N SER A 380 -5.08 6.43 -21.63
CA SER A 380 -6.03 5.62 -20.86
C SER A 380 -5.63 5.63 -19.39
N LEU A 381 -6.58 5.91 -18.48
CA LEU A 381 -6.29 5.86 -17.04
C LEU A 381 -5.77 4.48 -16.64
N ARG A 382 -4.58 4.45 -16.04
CA ARG A 382 -3.94 3.25 -15.48
C ARG A 382 -3.16 3.63 -14.24
N THR A 383 -3.89 3.71 -13.12
CA THR A 383 -3.36 4.14 -11.81
C THR A 383 -2.85 2.98 -10.95
N ALA A 384 -3.04 1.74 -11.38
CA ALA A 384 -2.46 0.57 -10.72
C ALA A 384 -1.06 0.29 -11.26
N THR A 385 -0.11 0.01 -10.36
CA THR A 385 1.26 -0.39 -10.71
C THR A 385 1.33 -1.83 -11.22
N PHE A 386 0.42 -2.69 -10.74
CA PHE A 386 0.34 -4.11 -11.06
C PHE A 386 -0.89 -4.45 -11.90
N ASP A 387 -0.74 -5.45 -12.79
CA ASP A 387 -1.86 -5.99 -13.57
C ASP A 387 -2.75 -6.92 -12.76
N LYS A 388 -2.19 -7.56 -11.74
CA LYS A 388 -2.88 -8.52 -10.88
C LYS A 388 -2.36 -8.39 -9.46
N TYR A 389 -3.28 -8.24 -8.51
CA TYR A 389 -2.94 -8.10 -7.10
C TYR A 389 -2.94 -9.46 -6.39
N TRP A 390 -2.13 -9.59 -5.33
CA TRP A 390 -1.98 -10.87 -4.62
C TRP A 390 -3.28 -11.29 -3.92
N LEU A 391 -4.09 -10.33 -3.43
CA LEU A 391 -5.40 -10.61 -2.85
C LEU A 391 -6.35 -11.31 -3.83
N ASP A 392 -6.22 -11.01 -5.12
CA ASP A 392 -7.10 -11.56 -6.16
C ASP A 392 -6.54 -12.84 -6.78
N THR A 393 -5.24 -13.10 -6.66
CA THR A 393 -4.55 -14.18 -7.38
C THR A 393 -3.95 -15.26 -6.50
N GLY A 394 -3.69 -14.95 -5.23
CA GLY A 394 -2.88 -15.78 -4.33
C GLY A 394 -1.47 -16.05 -4.84
N VAL A 395 -0.93 -15.16 -5.69
CA VAL A 395 0.45 -15.21 -6.16
C VAL A 395 1.33 -14.49 -5.14
N PHE A 396 2.40 -15.16 -4.74
CA PHE A 396 3.40 -14.66 -3.82
C PHE A 396 4.76 -14.55 -4.52
N SER A 397 5.56 -13.57 -4.10
CA SER A 397 6.94 -13.36 -4.55
C SER A 397 7.83 -14.35 -3.83
N VAL A 398 7.92 -15.55 -4.41
CA VAL A 398 8.73 -16.62 -3.85
C VAL A 398 10.21 -16.31 -4.07
N ARG A 399 10.92 -15.96 -2.99
CA ARG A 399 12.39 -15.91 -3.02
C ARG A 399 12.90 -17.35 -2.97
N ARG A 400 13.68 -17.74 -3.98
CA ARG A 400 14.53 -18.93 -3.88
C ARG A 400 15.66 -18.56 -2.90
N ALA A 401 15.68 -19.21 -1.74
CA ALA A 401 16.81 -19.14 -0.82
C ALA A 401 18.08 -19.71 -1.49
#